data_AF-A0A2H9RI98-F1
#
_entry.id   AF-A0A2H9RI98-F1
#
_cell.length_a   1.000
_cell.length_b   1.000
_cell.length_c   1.000
_cell.angle_alpha   90.00
_cell.angle_beta   90.00
_cell.angle_gamma   90.00
#
_symmetry.space_group_name_H-M   'P 1'
#
loop_
_entity.id
_entity.type
_entity.pdbx_description
1 polymer ?
#
loop_
_entity_poly.entity_id
_entity_poly.type
_entity_poly.pdbx_seq_one_letter_code
_entity_poly.pdbx_strand_id
1 'polypeptide(L)'
;MKFALSVTIKGSREWTGISKCEIDEVLSKAENLKKGIDGEFKINVDVDKDIKLEILSDYRAHSLFARIKKILVEHTGKKYHIGIKEIFVDKYEILFKTDKPPLKPVSVPFADVRFEGNLCNVSVKNQDEKFLTDNYADRIINLIREKISKQYYEGKKEYWNLLWSSERKEMKFDKDPSEEMRKRGWIFQISKGKWFYFPQAALMLNVMKTIAVEDFVKFAGFREVIESNIKPLEIWLKTGHIYGMPNEIYYVANPKTRDESAWEHFKDVVKITKNIPKEELKDLVDINYGITYAQCPMIYHALNNKTIAEDNLPLKIFEKTVNSARYESGGTHGIERVDEFHRIECVFIGTPETLLELKENIIERYKFIFNEILDLEWRMADVVPFYMQHAGEAGDAKRDIAVAKLWKGTVDFEAYLPYRGSREENQWLEFQNLSIVGDKYTSAFNIKTQRGELWSGCTGIGLERWLVAFLAQHGFNYDDWPEKFKKYIKKEETEKGIKFL
;
A
#
# COMPACT_ATOMS: atom_id res chain seq x y z
N MET A 1 -26.72 8.08 -14.97
CA MET A 1 -25.57 8.54 -15.81
C MET A 1 -26.00 8.37 -17.26
N LYS A 2 -25.33 8.99 -18.23
CA LYS A 2 -25.59 8.74 -19.65
C LYS A 2 -24.29 8.34 -20.33
N PHE A 3 -24.37 7.38 -21.24
CA PHE A 3 -23.25 6.78 -21.93
C PHE A 3 -23.55 6.77 -23.44
N ALA A 4 -22.58 7.20 -24.25
CA ALA A 4 -22.65 7.10 -25.70
C ALA A 4 -21.35 6.47 -26.22
N LEU A 5 -21.42 5.21 -26.63
CA LEU A 5 -20.29 4.40 -27.09
C LEU A 5 -20.42 4.13 -28.58
N SER A 6 -19.38 4.44 -29.35
CA SER A 6 -19.21 4.12 -30.76
C SER A 6 -18.03 3.19 -30.91
N VAL A 7 -18.26 2.04 -31.54
CA VAL A 7 -17.25 0.99 -31.75
C VAL A 7 -17.31 0.45 -33.16
N THR A 8 -16.14 0.11 -33.69
CA THR A 8 -15.97 -0.57 -34.97
C THR A 8 -15.45 -1.98 -34.71
N ILE A 9 -16.15 -2.98 -35.24
CA ILE A 9 -15.84 -4.41 -35.09
C ILE A 9 -15.39 -4.96 -36.45
N LYS A 10 -14.15 -5.44 -36.49
CA LYS A 10 -13.58 -6.09 -37.67
C LYS A 10 -13.66 -7.61 -37.55
N GLY A 11 -14.14 -8.25 -38.60
CA GLY A 11 -14.19 -9.71 -38.69
C GLY A 11 -12.83 -10.32 -39.04
N SER A 12 -12.71 -11.64 -38.86
CA SER A 12 -11.61 -12.44 -39.42
C SER A 12 -11.64 -12.46 -40.96
N ARG A 13 -12.80 -12.13 -41.53
CA ARG A 13 -13.08 -11.83 -42.94
C ARG A 13 -14.03 -10.63 -42.97
N GLU A 14 -14.15 -9.96 -44.11
CA GLU A 14 -15.16 -8.91 -44.32
C GLU A 14 -16.55 -9.48 -44.01
N TRP A 15 -17.45 -8.67 -43.43
CA TRP A 15 -18.81 -9.09 -43.06
C TRP A 15 -19.76 -9.20 -44.27
N THR A 16 -19.25 -9.68 -45.41
CA THR A 16 -19.98 -9.85 -46.66
C THR A 16 -21.13 -10.83 -46.50
N GLY A 17 -22.35 -10.43 -46.90
CA GLY A 17 -23.55 -11.27 -46.81
C GLY A 17 -24.31 -11.16 -45.49
N ILE A 18 -23.83 -10.34 -44.54
CA ILE A 18 -24.55 -10.02 -43.30
C ILE A 18 -25.25 -8.68 -43.48
N SER A 19 -26.58 -8.67 -43.34
CA SER A 19 -27.35 -7.42 -43.44
C SER A 19 -27.50 -6.75 -42.08
N LYS A 20 -27.63 -5.42 -42.08
CA LYS A 20 -28.04 -4.64 -40.90
C LYS A 20 -29.33 -5.19 -40.27
N CYS A 21 -30.36 -5.47 -41.08
CA CYS A 21 -31.64 -5.98 -40.60
C CYS A 21 -31.50 -7.29 -39.83
N GLU A 22 -30.61 -8.18 -40.27
CA GLU A 22 -30.35 -9.44 -39.58
C GLU A 22 -29.71 -9.20 -38.20
N ILE A 23 -28.72 -8.31 -38.11
CA ILE A 23 -28.09 -8.00 -36.83
C ILE A 23 -29.10 -7.32 -35.89
N ASP A 24 -29.90 -6.37 -36.39
CA ASP A 24 -30.97 -5.73 -35.60
C ASP A 24 -31.98 -6.77 -35.08
N GLU A 25 -32.37 -7.75 -35.91
CA GLU A 25 -33.28 -8.82 -35.51
C GLU A 25 -32.68 -9.70 -34.40
N VAL A 26 -31.42 -10.11 -34.55
CA VAL A 26 -30.70 -10.93 -33.55
C VAL A 26 -30.59 -10.19 -32.21
N LEU A 27 -30.22 -8.91 -32.23
CA LEU A 27 -30.08 -8.12 -31.01
C LEU A 27 -31.43 -7.83 -30.35
N SER A 28 -32.50 -7.61 -31.13
CA SER A 28 -33.84 -7.34 -30.59
C SER A 28 -34.48 -8.55 -29.90
N LYS A 29 -34.20 -9.77 -30.40
CA LYS A 29 -34.67 -11.04 -29.82
C LYS A 29 -33.83 -11.54 -28.64
N ALA A 30 -32.66 -10.95 -28.39
CA ALA A 30 -31.78 -11.38 -27.32
C ALA A 30 -32.29 -10.94 -25.93
N GLU A 31 -33.04 -11.80 -25.25
CA GLU A 31 -33.54 -11.53 -23.88
C GLU A 31 -32.42 -11.20 -22.88
N ASN A 32 -31.28 -11.87 -23.01
CA ASN A 32 -30.09 -11.64 -22.19
C ASN A 32 -29.55 -10.21 -22.30
N LEU A 33 -29.83 -9.52 -23.41
CA LEU A 33 -29.44 -8.13 -23.58
C LEU A 33 -30.20 -7.26 -22.57
N LYS A 34 -31.50 -7.47 -22.38
CA LYS A 34 -32.40 -6.67 -21.53
C LYS A 34 -32.38 -7.04 -20.04
N LYS A 35 -31.91 -8.25 -19.69
CA LYS A 35 -31.97 -8.77 -18.32
C LYS A 35 -31.15 -7.92 -17.33
N GLY A 36 -31.79 -7.46 -16.25
CA GLY A 36 -31.13 -6.75 -15.14
C GLY A 36 -30.55 -5.39 -15.50
N ILE A 37 -31.09 -4.73 -16.54
CA ILE A 37 -30.76 -3.34 -16.87
C ILE A 37 -31.76 -2.42 -16.21
N ASP A 38 -31.25 -1.36 -15.58
CA ASP A 38 -32.03 -0.23 -15.12
C ASP A 38 -31.80 0.95 -16.08
N GLY A 39 -32.87 1.53 -16.61
CA GLY A 39 -32.86 2.63 -17.59
C GLY A 39 -32.96 2.22 -19.06
N GLU A 40 -33.07 3.23 -19.92
CA GLU A 40 -33.24 3.05 -21.37
C GLU A 40 -31.90 2.89 -22.11
N PHE A 41 -31.95 2.19 -23.25
CA PHE A 41 -30.83 2.14 -24.18
C PHE A 41 -31.31 2.03 -25.63
N LYS A 42 -30.50 2.54 -26.54
CA LYS A 42 -30.68 2.45 -27.99
C LYS A 42 -29.39 1.96 -28.62
N ILE A 43 -29.50 1.03 -29.55
CA ILE A 43 -28.39 0.50 -30.32
C ILE A 43 -28.66 0.84 -31.78
N ASN A 44 -27.71 1.50 -32.43
CA ASN A 44 -27.70 1.65 -33.88
C ASN A 44 -26.61 0.76 -34.45
N VAL A 45 -26.96 -0.01 -35.46
CA VAL A 45 -26.02 -0.86 -36.19
C VAL A 45 -25.88 -0.35 -37.62
N ASP A 46 -24.65 -0.36 -38.10
CA ASP A 46 -24.33 -0.22 -39.52
C ASP A 46 -23.36 -1.34 -39.91
N VAL A 47 -23.58 -1.92 -41.10
CA VAL A 47 -22.82 -3.09 -41.57
C VAL A 47 -22.37 -2.80 -42.99
N ASP A 48 -21.05 -2.73 -43.18
CA ASP A 48 -20.39 -2.67 -44.48
C ASP A 48 -19.25 -3.71 -44.48
N LYS A 49 -18.01 -3.32 -44.72
CA LYS A 49 -16.83 -4.18 -44.53
C LYS A 49 -16.59 -4.54 -43.06
N ASP A 50 -16.94 -3.60 -42.18
CA ASP A 50 -16.87 -3.67 -40.73
C ASP A 50 -18.29 -3.45 -40.13
N ILE A 51 -18.52 -3.92 -38.90
CA ILE A 51 -19.75 -3.62 -38.15
C ILE A 51 -19.47 -2.40 -37.28
N LYS A 52 -20.22 -1.31 -37.48
CA LYS A 52 -20.20 -0.14 -36.60
C LYS A 52 -21.40 -0.20 -35.68
N LEU A 53 -21.16 -0.04 -34.38
CA LEU A 53 -22.20 0.02 -33.36
C LEU A 53 -22.14 1.36 -32.64
N GLU A 54 -23.30 1.97 -32.47
CA GLU A 54 -23.50 3.08 -31.54
C GLU A 54 -24.46 2.64 -30.44
N ILE A 55 -24.07 2.82 -29.19
CA ILE A 55 -24.85 2.46 -28.01
C ILE A 55 -25.06 3.72 -27.19
N LEU A 56 -26.30 4.20 -27.14
CA LEU A 56 -26.75 5.25 -26.24
C LEU A 56 -27.45 4.59 -25.07
N SER A 57 -27.05 4.87 -23.83
CA SER A 57 -27.62 4.17 -22.68
C SER A 57 -27.53 4.96 -21.38
N ASP A 58 -28.53 4.71 -20.52
CA ASP A 58 -28.55 5.13 -19.13
C ASP A 58 -27.75 4.17 -18.22
N TYR A 59 -27.53 2.96 -18.74
CA TYR A 59 -26.70 1.92 -18.19
C TYR A 59 -25.31 1.94 -18.82
N ARG A 60 -24.33 1.27 -18.19
CA ARG A 60 -22.95 1.20 -18.67
C ARG A 60 -22.89 0.62 -20.09
N ALA A 61 -22.61 1.47 -21.08
CA ALA A 61 -22.56 1.05 -22.48
C ALA A 61 -21.50 -0.02 -22.75
N HIS A 62 -20.34 0.01 -22.08
CA HIS A 62 -19.33 -1.06 -22.20
C HIS A 62 -19.82 -2.42 -21.67
N SER A 63 -20.68 -2.44 -20.66
CA SER A 63 -21.31 -3.67 -20.17
C SER A 63 -22.36 -4.20 -21.15
N LEU A 64 -23.11 -3.31 -21.82
CA LEU A 64 -24.00 -3.69 -22.92
C LEU A 64 -23.22 -4.25 -24.10
N PHE A 65 -22.14 -3.58 -24.47
CA PHE A 65 -21.26 -4.02 -25.54
C PHE A 65 -20.71 -5.43 -25.29
N ALA A 66 -20.30 -5.77 -24.06
CA ALA A 66 -19.86 -7.12 -23.73
C ALA A 66 -20.95 -8.18 -24.01
N ARG A 67 -22.22 -7.87 -23.75
CA ARG A 67 -23.37 -8.75 -24.07
C ARG A 67 -23.58 -8.85 -25.58
N ILE A 68 -23.55 -7.71 -26.28
CA ILE A 68 -23.69 -7.64 -27.75
C ILE A 68 -22.58 -8.45 -28.42
N LYS A 69 -21.32 -8.26 -27.99
CA LYS A 69 -20.16 -9.01 -28.50
C LYS A 69 -20.40 -10.52 -28.42
N LYS A 70 -20.89 -11.02 -27.28
CA LYS A 70 -21.18 -12.46 -27.11
C LYS A 70 -22.25 -12.94 -28.10
N ILE A 71 -23.33 -12.18 -28.26
CA ILE A 71 -24.42 -12.50 -29.19
C ILE A 71 -23.91 -12.51 -30.64
N LEU A 72 -23.14 -11.50 -31.03
CA LEU A 72 -22.56 -11.39 -32.37
C LEU A 72 -21.61 -12.54 -32.66
N VAL A 73 -20.70 -12.88 -31.75
CA VAL A 73 -19.76 -14.00 -31.90
C VAL A 73 -20.52 -15.32 -32.08
N GLU A 74 -21.57 -15.55 -31.30
CA GLU A 74 -22.36 -16.77 -31.41
C GLU A 74 -23.11 -16.86 -32.74
N HIS A 75 -23.78 -15.79 -33.15
CA HIS A 75 -24.57 -15.75 -34.39
C HIS A 75 -23.68 -15.85 -35.63
N THR A 76 -22.67 -14.99 -35.72
CA THR A 76 -21.80 -14.90 -36.91
C THR A 76 -20.86 -16.10 -37.03
N GLY A 77 -20.40 -16.66 -35.91
CA GLY A 77 -19.61 -17.88 -35.90
C GLY A 77 -20.42 -19.11 -36.34
N LYS A 78 -21.68 -19.23 -35.90
CA LYS A 78 -22.55 -20.36 -36.27
C LYS A 78 -23.04 -20.30 -37.71
N LYS A 79 -23.49 -19.12 -38.16
CA LYS A 79 -24.15 -18.98 -39.48
C LYS A 79 -23.17 -18.67 -40.62
N TYR A 80 -22.13 -17.89 -40.34
CA TYR A 80 -21.20 -17.38 -41.37
C TYR A 80 -19.77 -17.89 -41.20
N HIS A 81 -19.44 -18.57 -40.09
CA HIS A 81 -18.07 -18.98 -39.74
C HIS A 81 -17.07 -17.81 -39.73
N ILE A 82 -17.54 -16.60 -39.39
CA ILE A 82 -16.72 -15.40 -39.23
C ILE A 82 -16.59 -15.11 -37.72
N GLY A 83 -15.37 -14.88 -37.25
CA GLY A 83 -15.08 -14.46 -35.88
C GLY A 83 -14.73 -12.99 -35.81
N ILE A 84 -14.76 -12.40 -34.60
CA ILE A 84 -14.27 -11.05 -34.38
C ILE A 84 -12.73 -11.09 -34.29
N LYS A 85 -12.05 -10.29 -35.12
CA LYS A 85 -10.58 -10.16 -35.13
C LYS A 85 -10.10 -9.00 -34.28
N GLU A 86 -10.77 -7.85 -34.39
CA GLU A 86 -10.34 -6.60 -33.75
C GLU A 86 -11.56 -5.76 -33.40
N ILE A 87 -11.50 -5.07 -32.26
CA ILE A 87 -12.50 -4.10 -31.82
C ILE A 87 -11.78 -2.79 -31.56
N PHE A 88 -12.31 -1.73 -32.16
CA PHE A 88 -11.83 -0.37 -32.00
C PHE A 88 -12.90 0.50 -31.35
N VAL A 89 -12.53 1.25 -30.32
CA VAL A 89 -13.38 2.23 -29.66
C VAL A 89 -13.16 3.58 -30.35
N ASP A 90 -14.02 3.90 -31.30
CA ASP A 90 -13.97 5.15 -32.04
C ASP A 90 -14.18 6.35 -31.10
N LYS A 91 -15.23 6.26 -30.28
CA LYS A 91 -15.63 7.33 -29.35
C LYS A 91 -16.41 6.76 -28.17
N TYR A 92 -16.12 7.23 -26.96
CA TYR A 92 -16.94 6.94 -25.80
C TYR A 92 -17.14 8.21 -24.96
N GLU A 93 -18.37 8.73 -24.96
CA GLU A 93 -18.79 9.84 -24.11
C GLU A 93 -19.50 9.33 -22.86
N ILE A 94 -19.12 9.86 -21.71
CA ILE A 94 -19.69 9.50 -20.41
C ILE A 94 -20.08 10.78 -19.69
N LEU A 95 -21.38 10.93 -19.44
CA LEU A 95 -21.95 12.07 -18.75
C LEU A 95 -22.45 11.65 -17.36
N PHE A 96 -21.90 12.24 -16.31
CA PHE A 96 -22.30 11.95 -14.93
C PHE A 96 -22.23 13.18 -14.02
N LYS A 97 -23.00 13.14 -12.93
CA LYS A 97 -22.94 14.16 -11.89
C LYS A 97 -21.92 13.77 -10.83
N THR A 98 -21.12 14.74 -10.40
CA THR A 98 -20.24 14.66 -9.23
C THR A 98 -20.94 15.25 -8.02
N ASP A 99 -20.55 14.84 -6.81
CA ASP A 99 -21.17 15.35 -5.57
C ASP A 99 -20.86 16.83 -5.35
N LYS A 100 -19.66 17.25 -5.77
CA LYS A 100 -19.17 18.64 -5.73
C LYS A 100 -18.57 19.03 -7.10
N PRO A 101 -18.58 20.31 -7.48
CA PRO A 101 -17.88 20.78 -8.68
C PRO A 101 -16.36 20.72 -8.47
N PRO A 102 -15.51 20.68 -9.49
CA PRO A 102 -14.06 20.82 -9.28
C PRO A 102 -13.70 22.26 -8.86
N LEU A 103 -12.80 22.41 -7.89
CA LEU A 103 -12.18 23.70 -7.53
C LEU A 103 -11.02 24.06 -8.47
N LYS A 104 -10.35 23.05 -9.03
CA LYS A 104 -9.21 23.17 -9.96
C LYS A 104 -9.41 22.21 -11.14
N PRO A 105 -8.82 22.47 -12.32
CA PRO A 105 -8.89 21.56 -13.46
C PRO A 105 -8.49 20.12 -13.09
N VAL A 106 -9.25 19.14 -13.58
CA VAL A 106 -9.01 17.71 -13.37
C VAL A 106 -8.68 17.07 -14.72
N SER A 107 -7.55 16.38 -14.79
CA SER A 107 -7.14 15.59 -15.96
C SER A 107 -6.96 14.12 -15.60
N VAL A 108 -7.15 13.24 -16.58
CA VAL A 108 -6.93 11.79 -16.47
C VAL A 108 -6.29 11.28 -17.76
N PRO A 109 -5.55 10.16 -17.71
CA PRO A 109 -5.10 9.48 -18.93
C PRO A 109 -6.29 8.99 -19.78
N PHE A 110 -6.05 8.80 -21.07
CA PHE A 110 -6.98 8.21 -22.06
C PHE A 110 -8.28 9.00 -22.36
N ALA A 111 -8.55 10.10 -21.67
CA ALA A 111 -9.79 10.85 -21.86
C ALA A 111 -9.62 12.37 -21.68
N ASP A 112 -10.39 13.13 -22.47
CA ASP A 112 -10.64 14.54 -22.24
C ASP A 112 -11.78 14.70 -21.22
N VAL A 113 -11.61 15.58 -20.24
CA VAL A 113 -12.61 15.81 -19.19
C VAL A 113 -13.06 17.27 -19.19
N ARG A 114 -14.37 17.49 -19.20
CA ARG A 114 -14.99 18.81 -19.16
C ARG A 114 -16.05 18.88 -18.07
N PHE A 115 -16.20 20.05 -17.47
CA PHE A 115 -17.15 20.29 -16.39
C PHE A 115 -18.04 21.49 -16.67
N GLU A 116 -19.33 21.32 -16.39
CA GLU A 116 -20.32 22.40 -16.31
C GLU A 116 -20.98 22.31 -14.92
N GLY A 117 -20.43 23.07 -13.96
CA GLY A 117 -20.77 22.91 -12.55
C GLY A 117 -20.45 21.50 -12.05
N ASN A 118 -21.47 20.75 -11.63
CA ASN A 118 -21.33 19.36 -11.15
C ASN A 118 -21.51 18.31 -12.27
N LEU A 119 -21.76 18.75 -13.50
CA LEU A 119 -21.92 17.84 -14.63
C LEU A 119 -20.55 17.60 -15.29
N CYS A 120 -20.07 16.36 -15.21
CA CYS A 120 -18.82 15.92 -15.79
C CYS A 120 -19.09 15.19 -17.12
N ASN A 121 -18.46 15.65 -18.20
CA ASN A 121 -18.39 14.93 -19.47
C ASN A 121 -16.96 14.40 -19.68
N VAL A 122 -16.85 13.09 -19.91
CA VAL A 122 -15.61 12.39 -20.24
C VAL A 122 -15.70 11.91 -21.69
N SER A 123 -14.74 12.32 -22.53
CA SER A 123 -14.64 11.94 -23.94
C SER A 123 -13.38 11.10 -24.16
N VAL A 124 -13.57 9.86 -24.59
CA VAL A 124 -12.50 8.91 -24.93
C VAL A 124 -12.53 8.70 -26.45
N LYS A 125 -11.36 8.65 -27.08
CA LYS A 125 -11.24 8.40 -28.53
C LYS A 125 -10.10 7.45 -28.82
N ASN A 126 -10.26 6.69 -29.91
CA ASN A 126 -9.22 5.86 -30.50
C ASN A 126 -8.57 4.90 -29.48
N GLN A 127 -9.39 4.12 -28.77
CA GLN A 127 -8.91 3.09 -27.84
C GLN A 127 -9.14 1.69 -28.39
N ASP A 128 -8.45 0.71 -27.83
CA ASP A 128 -8.62 -0.70 -28.16
C ASP A 128 -9.74 -1.34 -27.33
N GLU A 129 -9.97 -2.63 -27.57
CA GLU A 129 -10.96 -3.41 -26.81
C GLU A 129 -10.68 -3.42 -25.30
N LYS A 130 -9.40 -3.37 -24.89
CA LYS A 130 -9.01 -3.47 -23.48
C LYS A 130 -9.62 -2.34 -22.66
N PHE A 131 -9.79 -1.16 -23.25
CA PHE A 131 -10.47 -0.05 -22.59
C PHE A 131 -11.87 -0.44 -22.07
N LEU A 132 -12.60 -1.26 -22.83
CA LEU A 132 -13.94 -1.73 -22.46
C LEU A 132 -13.88 -2.96 -21.54
N THR A 133 -13.00 -3.93 -21.82
CA THR A 133 -12.96 -5.21 -21.08
C THR A 133 -12.31 -5.10 -19.72
N ASP A 134 -11.35 -4.21 -19.55
CA ASP A 134 -10.58 -4.05 -18.30
C ASP A 134 -11.20 -2.98 -17.38
N ASN A 135 -12.44 -2.54 -17.68
CA ASN A 135 -13.22 -1.57 -16.93
C ASN A 135 -12.53 -0.19 -16.77
N TYR A 136 -11.78 0.28 -17.77
CA TYR A 136 -11.08 1.57 -17.68
C TYR A 136 -12.06 2.73 -17.52
N ALA A 137 -13.24 2.67 -18.17
CA ALA A 137 -14.29 3.67 -18.05
C ALA A 137 -14.71 3.91 -16.57
N ASP A 138 -15.02 2.84 -15.84
CA ASP A 138 -15.41 2.93 -14.42
C ASP A 138 -14.26 3.43 -13.54
N ARG A 139 -13.02 2.99 -13.80
CA ARG A 139 -11.83 3.46 -13.08
C ARG A 139 -11.59 4.95 -13.30
N ILE A 140 -11.79 5.45 -14.52
CA ILE A 140 -11.70 6.89 -14.85
C ILE A 140 -12.75 7.69 -14.07
N ILE A 141 -14.02 7.25 -14.08
CA ILE A 141 -15.09 7.91 -13.32
C ILE A 141 -14.72 8.01 -11.83
N ASN A 142 -14.24 6.91 -11.25
CA ASN A 142 -13.85 6.87 -9.84
C ASN A 142 -12.64 7.77 -9.56
N LEU A 143 -11.61 7.75 -10.41
CA LEU A 143 -10.44 8.62 -10.28
C LEU A 143 -10.80 10.10 -10.37
N ILE A 144 -11.74 10.47 -11.25
CA ILE A 144 -12.23 11.85 -11.34
C ILE A 144 -12.90 12.26 -10.03
N ARG A 145 -13.81 11.43 -9.50
CA ARG A 145 -14.48 11.68 -8.21
C ARG A 145 -13.47 11.82 -7.07
N GLU A 146 -12.48 10.94 -7.02
CA GLU A 146 -11.41 10.97 -6.03
C GLU A 146 -10.60 12.27 -6.12
N LYS A 147 -10.17 12.67 -7.33
CA LYS A 147 -9.43 13.93 -7.55
C LYS A 147 -10.24 15.14 -7.12
N ILE A 148 -11.54 15.18 -7.40
CA ILE A 148 -12.42 16.27 -6.96
C ILE A 148 -12.52 16.28 -5.44
N SER A 149 -12.78 15.12 -4.81
CA SER A 149 -12.85 15.00 -3.35
C SER A 149 -11.57 15.55 -2.69
N LYS A 150 -10.40 15.18 -3.23
CA LYS A 150 -9.09 15.65 -2.76
C LYS A 150 -8.91 17.16 -2.84
N GLN A 151 -9.57 17.86 -3.77
CA GLN A 151 -9.48 19.32 -3.85
C GLN A 151 -10.21 20.03 -2.70
N TYR A 152 -11.27 19.42 -2.18
CA TYR A 152 -12.01 19.92 -1.00
C TYR A 152 -11.40 19.44 0.31
N TYR A 153 -10.40 18.58 0.24
CA TYR A 153 -9.70 18.10 1.40
C TYR A 153 -8.66 19.15 1.80
N GLU A 154 -8.96 19.93 2.83
CA GLU A 154 -8.10 21.02 3.32
C GLU A 154 -6.81 20.55 4.03
N GLY A 155 -6.45 19.27 3.91
CA GLY A 155 -5.38 18.67 4.69
C GLY A 155 -5.83 18.54 6.15
N LYS A 156 -5.99 17.32 6.62
CA LYS A 156 -6.19 17.12 8.05
C LYS A 156 -4.94 17.62 8.79
N LYS A 157 -5.12 18.53 9.76
CA LYS A 157 -4.54 18.29 11.09
C LYS A 157 -4.80 16.81 11.35
N GLU A 158 -3.75 15.99 11.36
CA GLU A 158 -3.82 14.54 11.52
C GLU A 158 -4.96 14.22 12.46
N TYR A 159 -5.96 13.45 11.99
CA TYR A 159 -6.99 13.03 12.94
C TYR A 159 -6.25 12.25 14.00
N TRP A 160 -6.30 12.79 15.21
CA TRP A 160 -5.52 12.36 16.33
C TRP A 160 -6.42 12.51 17.54
N ASN A 161 -6.75 11.39 18.16
CA ASN A 161 -7.60 11.35 19.34
C ASN A 161 -6.88 10.59 20.45
N LEU A 162 -6.45 11.30 21.49
CA LEU A 162 -5.81 10.70 22.65
C LEU A 162 -6.72 9.65 23.29
N LEU A 163 -6.19 8.44 23.47
CA LEU A 163 -6.89 7.34 24.14
C LEU A 163 -6.41 7.17 25.58
N TRP A 164 -5.11 7.30 25.79
CA TRP A 164 -4.48 7.07 27.09
C TRP A 164 -3.08 7.71 27.11
N SER A 165 -2.63 8.14 28.29
CA SER A 165 -1.28 8.65 28.51
C SER A 165 -0.72 8.06 29.80
N SER A 166 0.57 7.78 29.83
CA SER A 166 1.29 7.43 31.05
C SER A 166 1.36 8.63 31.99
N GLU A 167 1.73 8.37 33.24
CA GLU A 167 2.15 9.44 34.15
C GLU A 167 3.40 10.15 33.61
N ARG A 168 3.53 11.41 33.99
CA ARG A 168 4.71 12.22 33.67
C ARG A 168 5.91 11.72 34.46
N LYS A 169 7.05 11.56 33.79
CA LYS A 169 8.30 11.11 34.40
C LYS A 169 9.37 12.20 34.38
N GLU A 170 10.32 12.09 35.30
CA GLU A 170 11.54 12.89 35.26
C GLU A 170 12.47 12.32 34.18
N MET A 171 13.00 13.21 33.33
CA MET A 171 13.85 12.82 32.21
C MET A 171 15.31 12.83 32.67
N LYS A 172 16.05 11.75 32.40
CA LYS A 172 17.47 11.63 32.78
C LYS A 172 18.41 12.13 31.67
N PHE A 173 17.86 12.46 30.51
CA PHE A 173 18.59 12.92 29.34
C PHE A 173 17.78 13.96 28.57
N ASP A 174 18.45 14.97 28.04
CA ASP A 174 17.84 16.16 27.42
C ASP A 174 18.42 16.51 26.03
N LYS A 175 19.35 15.69 25.52
CA LYS A 175 20.01 15.89 24.22
C LYS A 175 19.45 14.93 23.17
N ASP A 176 19.78 15.19 21.90
CA ASP A 176 19.46 14.27 20.81
C ASP A 176 20.31 12.98 20.95
N PRO A 177 19.68 11.80 21.13
CA PRO A 177 20.40 10.55 21.28
C PRO A 177 21.17 10.15 20.02
N SER A 178 20.70 10.52 18.81
CA SER A 178 21.39 10.23 17.56
C SER A 178 22.71 10.99 17.48
N GLU A 179 22.70 12.29 17.80
CA GLU A 179 23.92 13.10 17.83
C GLU A 179 24.88 12.67 18.94
N GLU A 180 24.36 12.25 20.10
CA GLU A 180 25.19 11.69 21.16
C GLU A 180 25.81 10.34 20.76
N MET A 181 25.06 9.45 20.09
CA MET A 181 25.61 8.21 19.52
C MET A 181 26.72 8.47 18.51
N ARG A 182 26.59 9.50 17.66
CA ARG A 182 27.66 9.88 16.72
C ARG A 182 28.92 10.32 17.45
N LYS A 183 28.78 11.20 18.46
CA LYS A 183 29.91 11.68 19.28
C LYS A 183 30.64 10.54 19.99
N ARG A 184 29.89 9.51 20.42
CA ARG A 184 30.43 8.31 21.07
C ARG A 184 31.00 7.28 20.09
N GLY A 185 30.86 7.48 18.77
CA GLY A 185 31.24 6.49 17.76
C GLY A 185 30.35 5.25 17.75
N TRP A 186 29.10 5.35 18.20
CA TRP A 186 28.13 4.26 18.19
C TRP A 186 27.44 4.11 16.83
N ILE A 187 27.30 5.20 16.08
CA ILE A 187 26.73 5.20 14.73
C ILE A 187 27.56 6.07 13.77
N PHE A 188 27.53 5.73 12.49
CA PHE A 188 28.16 6.49 11.41
C PHE A 188 27.16 6.67 10.26
N GLN A 189 27.04 7.90 9.74
CA GLN A 189 26.11 8.18 8.66
C GLN A 189 26.76 7.84 7.31
N ILE A 190 26.23 6.83 6.62
CA ILE A 190 26.73 6.41 5.29
C ILE A 190 26.26 7.42 4.23
N SER A 191 24.98 7.76 4.28
CA SER A 191 24.33 8.77 3.45
C SER A 191 23.10 9.30 4.18
N LYS A 192 22.41 10.27 3.59
CA LYS A 192 21.11 10.71 4.10
C LYS A 192 20.19 9.51 4.33
N GLY A 193 19.60 9.42 5.52
CA GLY A 193 18.71 8.34 5.96
C GLY A 193 19.36 6.96 6.19
N LYS A 194 20.68 6.77 6.00
CA LYS A 194 21.32 5.44 6.10
C LYS A 194 22.48 5.45 7.08
N TRP A 195 22.49 4.48 7.98
CA TRP A 195 23.39 4.44 9.12
C TRP A 195 24.12 3.11 9.23
N PHE A 196 25.39 3.19 9.60
CA PHE A 196 26.18 2.07 10.07
C PHE A 196 26.15 2.07 11.60
N TYR A 197 25.83 0.92 12.20
CA TYR A 197 25.73 0.75 13.65
C TYR A 197 26.98 0.01 14.15
N PHE A 198 27.81 0.69 14.93
CA PHE A 198 28.94 0.09 15.63
C PHE A 198 28.48 -0.84 16.76
N PRO A 199 29.37 -1.68 17.34
CA PRO A 199 28.99 -2.73 18.27
C PRO A 199 28.02 -2.32 19.38
N GLN A 200 28.16 -1.13 19.97
CA GLN A 200 27.27 -0.68 21.04
C GLN A 200 25.85 -0.36 20.56
N ALA A 201 25.69 0.35 19.43
CA ALA A 201 24.35 0.60 18.89
C ALA A 201 23.72 -0.70 18.36
N ALA A 202 24.50 -1.57 17.72
CA ALA A 202 24.05 -2.89 17.30
C ALA A 202 23.61 -3.76 18.49
N LEU A 203 24.35 -3.73 19.60
CA LEU A 203 23.97 -4.39 20.85
C LEU A 203 22.62 -3.86 21.35
N MET A 204 22.46 -2.55 21.44
CA MET A 204 21.21 -1.94 21.90
C MET A 204 20.01 -2.28 21.00
N LEU A 205 20.18 -2.27 19.67
CA LEU A 205 19.14 -2.73 18.73
C LEU A 205 18.80 -4.21 18.94
N ASN A 206 19.80 -5.06 19.21
CA ASN A 206 19.57 -6.47 19.52
C ASN A 206 18.86 -6.68 20.86
N VAL A 207 19.12 -5.83 21.86
CA VAL A 207 18.37 -5.83 23.13
C VAL A 207 16.90 -5.47 22.88
N MET A 208 16.62 -4.41 22.11
CA MET A 208 15.26 -4.06 21.72
C MET A 208 14.57 -5.21 20.97
N LYS A 209 15.29 -5.83 20.04
CA LYS A 209 14.83 -7.02 19.30
C LYS A 209 14.50 -8.18 20.25
N THR A 210 15.35 -8.42 21.26
CA THR A 210 15.17 -9.50 22.23
C THR A 210 13.94 -9.26 23.09
N ILE A 211 13.77 -8.04 23.62
CA ILE A 211 12.58 -7.66 24.37
C ILE A 211 11.33 -7.84 23.50
N ALA A 212 11.34 -7.34 22.27
CA ALA A 212 10.22 -7.51 21.35
C ALA A 212 9.90 -9.00 21.07
N VAL A 213 10.91 -9.84 20.83
CA VAL A 213 10.67 -11.26 20.53
C VAL A 213 10.24 -12.05 21.77
N GLU A 214 10.99 -11.96 22.86
CA GLU A 214 10.77 -12.76 24.06
C GLU A 214 9.56 -12.26 24.84
N ASP A 215 9.45 -10.95 25.05
CA ASP A 215 8.38 -10.39 25.84
C ASP A 215 7.12 -10.13 25.03
N PHE A 216 7.17 -9.75 23.76
CA PHE A 216 5.94 -9.53 23.00
C PHE A 216 5.53 -10.75 22.16
N VAL A 217 6.34 -11.07 21.16
CA VAL A 217 5.97 -12.02 20.08
C VAL A 217 5.67 -13.41 20.62
N LYS A 218 6.57 -13.97 21.43
CA LYS A 218 6.41 -15.31 22.02
C LYS A 218 5.26 -15.35 23.03
N PHE A 219 5.14 -14.32 23.87
CA PHE A 219 4.04 -14.19 24.83
C PHE A 219 2.68 -14.19 24.12
N ALA A 220 2.55 -13.45 23.02
CA ALA A 220 1.32 -13.39 22.24
C ALA A 220 1.12 -14.61 21.31
N GLY A 221 2.04 -15.58 21.31
CA GLY A 221 1.92 -16.85 20.59
C GLY A 221 2.02 -16.71 19.07
N PHE A 222 2.82 -15.76 18.58
CA PHE A 222 3.13 -15.63 17.15
C PHE A 222 4.17 -16.67 16.73
N ARG A 223 4.01 -17.20 15.50
CA ARG A 223 4.93 -18.18 14.91
C ARG A 223 5.83 -17.53 13.86
N GLU A 224 7.11 -17.86 13.89
CA GLU A 224 8.10 -17.23 13.03
C GLU A 224 7.94 -17.67 11.57
N VAL A 225 8.05 -16.70 10.67
CA VAL A 225 8.22 -16.89 9.22
C VAL A 225 9.39 -16.05 8.73
N ILE A 226 9.92 -16.41 7.57
CA ILE A 226 11.01 -15.69 6.91
C ILE A 226 10.52 -15.33 5.51
N GLU A 227 10.71 -14.07 5.12
CA GLU A 227 10.31 -13.58 3.79
C GLU A 227 11.47 -12.99 3.00
N SER A 228 11.27 -12.83 1.69
CA SER A 228 12.23 -12.12 0.83
C SER A 228 12.19 -10.62 1.10
N ASN A 229 13.35 -9.97 1.19
CA ASN A 229 13.42 -8.50 1.24
C ASN A 229 13.13 -7.83 -0.13
N ILE A 230 13.21 -8.60 -1.22
CA ILE A 230 12.95 -8.12 -2.58
C ILE A 230 11.52 -8.51 -2.95
N LYS A 231 10.70 -7.51 -3.28
CA LYS A 231 9.24 -7.59 -3.40
C LYS A 231 8.80 -7.38 -4.85
N PRO A 232 8.06 -8.33 -5.48
CA PRO A 232 7.45 -8.09 -6.79
C PRO A 232 6.49 -6.90 -6.75
N LEU A 233 6.54 -6.02 -7.75
CA LEU A 233 5.69 -4.82 -7.81
C LEU A 233 4.18 -5.16 -7.85
N GLU A 234 3.81 -6.35 -8.35
CA GLU A 234 2.43 -6.83 -8.38
C GLU A 234 1.80 -6.94 -6.97
N ILE A 235 2.61 -7.15 -5.93
CA ILE A 235 2.12 -7.19 -4.54
C ILE A 235 1.60 -5.80 -4.14
N TRP A 236 2.32 -4.75 -4.52
CA TRP A 236 1.92 -3.37 -4.27
C TRP A 236 0.78 -2.89 -5.16
N LEU A 237 0.64 -3.47 -6.36
CA LEU A 237 -0.53 -3.27 -7.20
C LEU A 237 -1.80 -3.84 -6.54
N LYS A 238 -1.74 -5.08 -6.02
CA LYS A 238 -2.88 -5.74 -5.34
C LYS A 238 -3.28 -5.06 -4.04
N THR A 239 -2.28 -4.61 -3.27
CA THR A 239 -2.48 -4.02 -1.95
C THR A 239 -2.79 -2.51 -1.99
N GLY A 240 -2.61 -1.89 -3.16
CA GLY A 240 -2.84 -0.47 -3.40
C GLY A 240 -1.66 0.44 -3.08
N HIS A 241 -0.57 -0.08 -2.49
CA HIS A 241 0.59 0.72 -2.10
C HIS A 241 1.17 1.54 -3.26
N ILE A 242 1.25 0.96 -4.47
CA ILE A 242 1.84 1.65 -5.62
C ILE A 242 1.03 2.88 -6.08
N TYR A 243 -0.25 2.97 -5.69
CA TYR A 243 -1.09 4.13 -5.99
C TYR A 243 -0.82 5.30 -5.03
N GLY A 244 -0.44 5.03 -3.79
CA GLY A 244 -0.27 6.04 -2.74
C GLY A 244 1.16 6.54 -2.55
N MET A 245 2.16 5.66 -2.67
CA MET A 245 3.56 5.97 -2.32
C MET A 245 4.61 5.64 -3.39
N PRO A 246 4.33 5.75 -4.70
CA PRO A 246 5.33 5.39 -5.71
C PRO A 246 6.63 6.19 -5.59
N ASN A 247 6.58 7.37 -4.97
CA ASN A 247 7.68 8.30 -4.69
C ASN A 247 8.49 7.97 -3.43
N GLU A 248 8.09 6.99 -2.62
CA GLU A 248 8.78 6.60 -1.38
C GLU A 248 9.43 5.22 -1.46
N ILE A 249 9.20 4.49 -2.56
CA ILE A 249 9.70 3.12 -2.73
C ILE A 249 11.13 3.12 -3.28
N TYR A 250 12.00 2.30 -2.68
CA TYR A 250 13.27 1.92 -3.28
C TYR A 250 13.05 0.79 -4.30
N TYR A 251 13.16 1.11 -5.58
CA TYR A 251 13.00 0.14 -6.67
C TYR A 251 14.28 -0.69 -6.87
N VAL A 252 14.09 -1.96 -7.21
CA VAL A 252 15.17 -2.93 -7.45
C VAL A 252 15.14 -3.34 -8.91
N ALA A 253 16.29 -3.21 -9.56
CA ALA A 253 16.50 -3.57 -10.96
C ALA A 253 17.34 -4.84 -11.07
N ASN A 254 16.90 -5.76 -11.92
CA ASN A 254 17.64 -6.99 -12.23
C ASN A 254 18.36 -6.84 -13.58
N PRO A 255 19.55 -7.45 -13.75
CA PRO A 255 20.13 -7.68 -15.07
C PRO A 255 19.12 -8.30 -16.03
N LYS A 256 18.99 -7.76 -17.25
CA LYS A 256 18.17 -8.35 -18.32
C LYS A 256 18.69 -9.72 -18.75
N THR A 257 20.01 -9.92 -18.66
CA THR A 257 20.68 -11.17 -19.02
C THR A 257 21.93 -11.40 -18.18
N ARG A 258 22.31 -12.68 -18.02
CA ARG A 258 23.60 -13.10 -17.46
C ARG A 258 24.68 -13.33 -18.54
N ASP A 259 24.32 -13.20 -19.81
CA ASP A 259 25.23 -13.36 -20.95
C ASP A 259 26.37 -12.33 -20.85
N GLU A 260 27.60 -12.80 -20.69
CA GLU A 260 28.75 -11.94 -20.49
C GLU A 260 29.04 -11.02 -21.67
N SER A 261 28.65 -11.41 -22.89
CA SER A 261 28.85 -10.61 -24.10
C SER A 261 28.01 -9.32 -24.08
N ALA A 262 26.79 -9.40 -23.53
CA ALA A 262 25.92 -8.23 -23.35
C ALA A 262 26.49 -7.21 -22.35
N TRP A 263 27.42 -7.61 -21.48
CA TRP A 263 28.07 -6.76 -20.48
C TRP A 263 29.51 -6.37 -20.85
N GLU A 264 30.04 -6.84 -21.98
CA GLU A 264 31.45 -6.64 -22.34
C GLU A 264 31.79 -5.15 -22.48
N HIS A 265 31.02 -4.42 -23.30
CA HIS A 265 31.19 -2.99 -23.49
C HIS A 265 31.10 -2.21 -22.16
N PHE A 266 30.07 -2.47 -21.34
CA PHE A 266 29.92 -1.87 -20.01
C PHE A 266 31.16 -2.08 -19.14
N LYS A 267 31.68 -3.32 -19.07
CA LYS A 267 32.88 -3.67 -18.29
C LYS A 267 34.11 -2.90 -18.79
N ASP A 268 34.27 -2.78 -20.09
CA ASP A 268 35.43 -2.10 -20.69
C ASP A 268 35.39 -0.59 -20.44
N VAL A 269 34.22 0.04 -20.59
CA VAL A 269 34.01 1.44 -20.23
C VAL A 269 34.36 1.68 -18.76
N VAL A 270 33.87 0.84 -17.83
CA VAL A 270 34.19 0.95 -16.40
C VAL A 270 35.69 0.79 -16.15
N LYS A 271 36.35 -0.18 -16.79
CA LYS A 271 37.80 -0.43 -16.60
C LYS A 271 38.65 0.74 -17.10
N ILE A 272 38.31 1.32 -18.26
CA ILE A 272 39.04 2.41 -18.90
C ILE A 272 38.79 3.73 -18.17
N THR A 273 37.53 4.06 -17.92
CA THR A 273 37.14 5.38 -17.41
C THR A 273 37.13 5.47 -15.89
N LYS A 274 37.14 4.32 -15.18
CA LYS A 274 36.90 4.21 -13.73
C LYS A 274 35.57 4.84 -13.27
N ASN A 275 34.60 4.93 -14.17
CA ASN A 275 33.27 5.50 -13.93
C ASN A 275 32.18 4.51 -14.36
N ILE A 276 31.01 4.61 -13.74
CA ILE A 276 29.84 3.77 -14.07
C ILE A 276 29.01 4.46 -15.16
N PRO A 277 28.86 3.90 -16.39
CA PRO A 277 28.03 4.48 -17.43
C PRO A 277 26.54 4.26 -17.12
N LYS A 278 25.91 5.27 -16.48
CA LYS A 278 24.55 5.14 -15.92
C LYS A 278 23.45 4.90 -16.96
N GLU A 279 23.54 5.50 -18.14
CA GLU A 279 22.52 5.31 -19.20
C GLU A 279 22.58 3.89 -19.75
N GLU A 280 23.78 3.38 -20.07
CA GLU A 280 23.96 1.98 -20.47
C GLU A 280 23.49 1.01 -19.37
N LEU A 281 23.79 1.31 -18.10
CA LEU A 281 23.29 0.49 -16.99
C LEU A 281 21.76 0.42 -16.98
N LYS A 282 21.04 1.54 -17.21
CA LYS A 282 19.57 1.55 -17.29
C LYS A 282 19.06 0.67 -18.43
N ASP A 283 19.77 0.65 -19.55
CA ASP A 283 19.39 -0.18 -20.70
C ASP A 283 19.67 -1.67 -20.47
N LEU A 284 20.61 -2.02 -19.58
CA LEU A 284 21.00 -3.40 -19.25
C LEU A 284 20.18 -4.03 -18.11
N VAL A 285 19.34 -3.26 -17.42
CA VAL A 285 18.55 -3.73 -16.27
C VAL A 285 17.05 -3.47 -16.46
N ASP A 286 16.21 -4.25 -15.77
CA ASP A 286 14.77 -4.05 -15.72
C ASP A 286 14.26 -3.93 -14.27
N ILE A 287 13.36 -2.98 -14.03
CA ILE A 287 12.74 -2.74 -12.73
C ILE A 287 11.47 -3.57 -12.61
N ASN A 288 11.54 -4.65 -11.83
CA ASN A 288 10.41 -5.55 -11.60
C ASN A 288 10.08 -5.73 -10.11
N TYR A 289 10.89 -5.13 -9.24
CA TYR A 289 10.82 -5.34 -7.79
C TYR A 289 11.07 -4.02 -7.05
N GLY A 290 10.86 -4.04 -5.74
CA GLY A 290 11.41 -3.05 -4.82
C GLY A 290 11.80 -3.66 -3.49
N ILE A 291 12.47 -2.89 -2.65
CA ILE A 291 12.78 -3.27 -1.27
C ILE A 291 11.51 -3.19 -0.43
N THR A 292 11.38 -4.06 0.57
CA THR A 292 10.28 -4.06 1.54
C THR A 292 9.92 -2.64 2.02
N TYR A 293 8.71 -2.16 1.76
CA TYR A 293 8.22 -0.86 2.24
C TYR A 293 7.33 -1.03 3.49
N ALA A 294 6.22 -1.74 3.29
CA ALA A 294 5.46 -2.40 4.34
C ALA A 294 5.88 -3.86 4.30
N GLN A 295 6.04 -4.48 5.47
CA GLN A 295 6.60 -5.83 5.60
C GLN A 295 5.50 -6.89 5.48
N CYS A 296 4.30 -6.64 6.01
CA CYS A 296 3.17 -7.57 5.92
C CYS A 296 2.67 -7.97 4.51
N PRO A 297 2.77 -7.18 3.41
CA PRO A 297 2.22 -7.55 2.10
C PRO A 297 2.67 -8.90 1.56
N MET A 298 3.90 -9.34 1.85
CA MET A 298 4.38 -10.64 1.35
C MET A 298 3.89 -11.83 2.14
N ILE A 299 3.62 -11.65 3.42
CA ILE A 299 2.91 -12.65 4.21
C ILE A 299 1.55 -12.94 3.56
N TYR A 300 0.77 -11.90 3.21
CA TYR A 300 -0.51 -12.10 2.52
C TYR A 300 -0.36 -12.69 1.12
N HIS A 301 0.67 -12.28 0.37
CA HIS A 301 0.96 -12.85 -0.94
C HIS A 301 1.29 -14.35 -0.86
N ALA A 302 2.03 -14.80 0.16
CA ALA A 302 2.32 -16.22 0.39
C ALA A 302 1.04 -17.04 0.69
N LEU A 303 -0.01 -16.38 1.19
CA LEU A 303 -1.32 -16.95 1.47
C LEU A 303 -2.33 -16.79 0.33
N ASN A 304 -1.93 -16.21 -0.80
CA ASN A 304 -2.82 -15.91 -1.92
C ASN A 304 -3.59 -17.16 -2.40
N ASN A 305 -4.92 -17.02 -2.52
CA ASN A 305 -5.88 -18.08 -2.86
C ASN A 305 -5.94 -19.28 -1.91
N LYS A 306 -5.44 -19.17 -0.66
CA LYS A 306 -5.54 -20.25 0.33
C LYS A 306 -6.79 -20.11 1.19
N THR A 307 -7.29 -21.25 1.67
CA THR A 307 -8.28 -21.33 2.73
C THR A 307 -7.59 -21.77 4.02
N ILE A 308 -7.63 -20.93 5.05
CA ILE A 308 -7.11 -21.23 6.39
C ILE A 308 -8.11 -22.16 7.09
N ALA A 309 -7.62 -23.21 7.74
CA ALA A 309 -8.45 -24.11 8.54
C ALA A 309 -8.86 -23.42 9.86
N GLU A 310 -10.07 -23.71 10.35
CA GLU A 310 -10.65 -23.07 11.54
C GLU A 310 -9.78 -23.27 12.80
N ASP A 311 -9.13 -24.44 12.92
CA ASP A 311 -8.22 -24.78 14.03
C ASP A 311 -6.89 -23.99 14.02
N ASN A 312 -6.60 -23.28 12.93
CA ASN A 312 -5.46 -22.38 12.80
C ASN A 312 -5.83 -20.91 13.04
N LEU A 313 -7.10 -20.59 13.34
CA LEU A 313 -7.55 -19.23 13.63
C LEU A 313 -7.54 -18.93 15.14
N PRO A 314 -7.13 -17.71 15.56
CA PRO A 314 -6.49 -16.70 14.73
C PRO A 314 -5.07 -17.15 14.32
N LEU A 315 -4.76 -17.01 13.05
CA LEU A 315 -3.40 -17.22 12.55
C LEU A 315 -2.55 -16.05 13.05
N LYS A 316 -1.46 -16.35 13.78
CA LYS A 316 -0.52 -15.36 14.30
C LYS A 316 0.88 -15.70 13.82
N ILE A 317 1.44 -14.86 12.95
CA ILE A 317 2.78 -15.06 12.37
C ILE A 317 3.60 -13.78 12.38
N PHE A 318 4.92 -13.90 12.48
CA PHE A 318 5.81 -12.74 12.53
C PHE A 318 7.10 -12.95 11.74
N GLU A 319 7.68 -11.84 11.29
CA GLU A 319 8.89 -11.76 10.49
C GLU A 319 9.86 -10.77 11.17
N LYS A 320 11.16 -11.08 11.23
CA LYS A 320 12.18 -10.25 11.91
C LYS A 320 13.53 -10.17 11.20
N THR A 321 13.59 -10.60 9.95
CA THR A 321 14.83 -10.84 9.21
C THR A 321 15.03 -9.85 8.07
N VAL A 322 13.98 -9.22 7.55
CA VAL A 322 14.12 -8.22 6.47
C VAL A 322 14.14 -6.79 7.01
N ASN A 323 14.92 -5.95 6.34
CA ASN A 323 14.92 -4.51 6.57
C ASN A 323 13.82 -3.86 5.74
N SER A 324 13.16 -2.86 6.30
CA SER A 324 12.20 -2.05 5.56
C SER A 324 12.88 -0.77 5.07
N ALA A 325 12.51 -0.29 3.88
CA ALA A 325 13.08 0.91 3.30
C ALA A 325 12.01 1.88 2.78
N ARG A 326 12.22 3.18 3.05
CA ARG A 326 11.37 4.30 2.63
C ARG A 326 12.24 5.47 2.21
N TYR A 327 11.97 6.08 1.06
CA TYR A 327 12.68 7.28 0.66
C TYR A 327 12.02 8.51 1.30
N GLU A 328 12.54 8.92 2.47
CA GLU A 328 11.93 9.96 3.32
C GLU A 328 12.19 11.41 2.85
N SER A 329 12.79 11.57 1.64
CA SER A 329 12.92 12.77 0.79
C SER A 329 13.31 14.11 1.44
N GLY A 330 13.71 14.16 2.70
CA GLY A 330 13.87 15.45 3.39
C GLY A 330 14.05 15.37 4.90
N GLY A 331 13.20 14.59 5.57
CA GLY A 331 12.99 14.67 7.02
C GLY A 331 13.94 13.88 7.92
N THR A 332 14.96 13.22 7.36
CA THR A 332 15.89 12.37 8.12
C THR A 332 16.92 13.22 8.86
N HIS A 333 16.90 13.21 10.21
CA HIS A 333 17.87 13.95 11.04
C HIS A 333 18.78 12.98 11.81
N GLY A 334 18.18 12.05 12.58
CA GLY A 334 18.88 10.96 13.26
C GLY A 334 18.32 9.58 12.92
N ILE A 335 18.48 8.61 13.83
CA ILE A 335 17.97 7.25 13.63
C ILE A 335 16.46 7.12 13.90
N GLU A 336 15.80 8.16 14.40
CA GLU A 336 14.35 8.21 14.64
C GLU A 336 13.52 8.27 13.34
N ARG A 337 14.15 8.72 12.25
CA ARG A 337 13.57 8.75 10.90
C ARG A 337 14.65 8.46 9.86
N VAL A 338 14.68 7.21 9.40
CA VAL A 338 15.69 6.65 8.50
C VAL A 338 15.05 6.11 7.23
N ASP A 339 15.87 5.99 6.19
CA ASP A 339 15.48 5.39 4.93
C ASP A 339 15.50 3.86 4.98
N GLU A 340 16.33 3.27 5.83
CA GLU A 340 16.45 1.82 6.04
C GLU A 340 16.35 1.55 7.54
N PHE A 341 15.35 0.77 7.96
CA PHE A 341 15.08 0.46 9.36
C PHE A 341 14.79 -1.01 9.59
N HIS A 342 15.04 -1.45 10.82
CA HIS A 342 14.83 -2.81 11.27
C HIS A 342 13.50 -2.91 12.00
N ARG A 343 12.63 -3.81 11.52
CA ARG A 343 11.31 -4.01 12.08
C ARG A 343 11.00 -5.49 12.29
N ILE A 344 10.34 -5.78 13.41
CA ILE A 344 9.64 -7.05 13.59
C ILE A 344 8.19 -6.83 13.20
N GLU A 345 7.75 -7.47 12.14
CA GLU A 345 6.37 -7.35 11.65
C GLU A 345 5.55 -8.54 12.11
N CYS A 346 4.50 -8.29 12.88
CA CYS A 346 3.54 -9.30 13.29
C CYS A 346 2.26 -9.14 12.47
N VAL A 347 1.78 -10.23 11.88
CA VAL A 347 0.51 -10.31 11.14
C VAL A 347 -0.41 -11.31 11.80
N PHE A 348 -1.67 -10.93 11.94
CA PHE A 348 -2.71 -11.82 12.45
C PHE A 348 -3.95 -11.82 11.54
N ILE A 349 -4.56 -13.00 11.37
CA ILE A 349 -5.74 -13.22 10.53
C ILE A 349 -6.74 -14.06 11.32
N GLY A 350 -7.99 -13.61 11.42
CA GLY A 350 -9.00 -14.24 12.27
C GLY A 350 -10.40 -13.75 11.94
N THR A 351 -11.39 -14.21 12.71
CA THR A 351 -12.73 -13.62 12.66
C THR A 351 -12.70 -12.22 13.29
N PRO A 352 -13.61 -11.30 12.92
CA PRO A 352 -13.66 -9.97 13.49
C PRO A 352 -13.63 -9.95 15.02
N GLU A 353 -14.38 -10.84 15.67
CA GLU A 353 -14.50 -10.94 17.13
C GLU A 353 -13.17 -11.34 17.78
N THR A 354 -12.54 -12.40 17.27
CA THR A 354 -11.25 -12.89 17.81
C THR A 354 -10.13 -11.85 17.65
N LEU A 355 -10.19 -11.01 16.61
CA LEU A 355 -9.19 -9.97 16.41
C LEU A 355 -9.37 -8.77 17.35
N LEU A 356 -10.57 -8.49 17.81
CA LEU A 356 -10.81 -7.45 18.83
C LEU A 356 -10.21 -7.86 20.17
N GLU A 357 -10.48 -9.08 20.62
CA GLU A 357 -9.89 -9.63 21.85
C GLU A 357 -8.36 -9.67 21.75
N LEU A 358 -7.82 -10.06 20.59
CA LEU A 358 -6.38 -10.04 20.35
C LEU A 358 -5.79 -8.63 20.41
N LYS A 359 -6.50 -7.62 19.86
CA LYS A 359 -6.07 -6.22 19.92
C LYS A 359 -5.91 -5.74 21.36
N GLU A 360 -6.87 -6.01 22.24
CA GLU A 360 -6.79 -5.63 23.65
C GLU A 360 -5.61 -6.31 24.35
N ASN A 361 -5.43 -7.62 24.14
CA ASN A 361 -4.31 -8.37 24.71
C ASN A 361 -2.93 -7.84 24.23
N ILE A 362 -2.83 -7.45 22.97
CA ILE A 362 -1.62 -6.83 22.40
C ILE A 362 -1.35 -5.47 23.06
N ILE A 363 -2.38 -4.62 23.21
CA ILE A 363 -2.25 -3.30 23.86
C ILE A 363 -1.77 -3.45 25.30
N GLU A 364 -2.37 -4.35 26.07
CA GLU A 364 -1.96 -4.58 27.47
C GLU A 364 -0.53 -5.13 27.56
N ARG A 365 -0.12 -5.97 26.60
CA ARG A 365 1.27 -6.45 26.58
C ARG A 365 2.25 -5.35 26.23
N TYR A 366 1.93 -4.47 25.28
CA TYR A 366 2.75 -3.28 25.00
C TYR A 366 2.82 -2.34 26.20
N LYS A 367 1.70 -2.09 26.90
CA LYS A 367 1.69 -1.30 28.15
C LYS A 367 2.65 -1.88 29.18
N PHE A 368 2.65 -3.19 29.38
CA PHE A 368 3.61 -3.83 30.27
C PHE A 368 5.05 -3.57 29.83
N ILE A 369 5.38 -3.77 28.55
CA ILE A 369 6.76 -3.55 28.06
C ILE A 369 7.17 -2.09 28.25
N PHE A 370 6.32 -1.14 27.88
CA PHE A 370 6.65 0.28 27.91
C PHE A 370 6.69 0.85 29.32
N ASN A 371 5.81 0.39 30.23
CA ASN A 371 5.79 0.86 31.61
C ASN A 371 6.83 0.16 32.49
N GLU A 372 7.00 -1.15 32.33
CA GLU A 372 7.75 -1.96 33.29
C GLU A 372 9.16 -2.28 32.83
N ILE A 373 9.36 -2.59 31.54
CA ILE A 373 10.67 -2.98 31.01
C ILE A 373 11.43 -1.74 30.56
N LEU A 374 10.83 -0.95 29.68
CA LEU A 374 11.46 0.24 29.10
C LEU A 374 11.30 1.48 29.97
N ASP A 375 10.31 1.50 30.89
CA ASP A 375 10.02 2.61 31.81
C ASP A 375 9.82 3.99 31.13
N LEU A 376 9.13 4.01 29.99
CA LEU A 376 8.93 5.23 29.19
C LEU A 376 7.80 6.12 29.71
N GLU A 377 7.90 7.42 29.43
CA GLU A 377 6.77 8.34 29.31
C GLU A 377 6.23 8.30 27.87
N TRP A 378 5.00 7.85 27.70
CA TRP A 378 4.39 7.58 26.39
C TRP A 378 2.86 7.71 26.43
N ARG A 379 2.24 7.82 25.26
CA ARG A 379 0.77 7.92 25.09
C ARG A 379 0.31 7.10 23.89
N MET A 380 -0.98 6.83 23.80
CA MET A 380 -1.59 6.21 22.61
C MET A 380 -2.77 7.02 22.09
N ALA A 381 -2.91 7.05 20.77
CA ALA A 381 -3.96 7.78 20.08
C ALA A 381 -4.54 6.96 18.92
N ASP A 382 -5.83 7.16 18.67
CA ASP A 382 -6.45 6.74 17.42
C ASP A 382 -6.06 7.73 16.32
N VAL A 383 -5.56 7.19 15.21
CA VAL A 383 -5.06 7.97 14.08
C VAL A 383 -5.74 7.58 12.77
N VAL A 384 -5.42 8.31 11.69
CA VAL A 384 -5.80 7.89 10.34
C VAL A 384 -5.09 6.55 10.02
N PRO A 385 -5.80 5.51 9.56
CA PRO A 385 -5.18 4.20 9.35
C PRO A 385 -4.09 4.23 8.28
N PHE A 386 -2.92 3.65 8.60
CA PHE A 386 -1.73 3.69 7.71
C PHE A 386 -2.02 3.13 6.31
N TYR A 387 -2.82 2.07 6.20
CA TYR A 387 -3.12 1.38 4.94
C TYR A 387 -3.98 2.22 3.98
N MET A 388 -4.67 3.24 4.48
CA MET A 388 -5.43 4.18 3.64
C MET A 388 -4.49 5.21 3.04
N GLN A 389 -3.63 5.82 3.87
CA GLN A 389 -2.58 6.73 3.41
C GLN A 389 -1.66 6.04 2.41
N HIS A 390 -1.25 4.81 2.72
CA HIS A 390 -0.41 4.00 1.85
C HIS A 390 -1.07 3.67 0.51
N ALA A 391 -2.38 3.54 0.47
CA ALA A 391 -3.12 3.31 -0.77
C ALA A 391 -3.52 4.62 -1.50
N GLY A 392 -3.11 5.78 -0.97
CA GLY A 392 -3.48 7.09 -1.53
C GLY A 392 -4.95 7.46 -1.30
N GLU A 393 -5.65 6.73 -0.43
CA GLU A 393 -7.05 6.92 -0.10
C GLU A 393 -7.19 8.11 0.87
N ALA A 394 -7.67 9.25 0.34
CA ALA A 394 -8.09 10.38 1.15
C ALA A 394 -9.57 10.20 1.54
N GLY A 395 -9.86 9.20 2.37
CA GLY A 395 -11.22 8.91 2.82
C GLY A 395 -11.88 10.13 3.48
N ASP A 396 -13.22 10.19 3.45
CA ASP A 396 -14.02 11.17 4.18
C ASP A 396 -13.99 10.77 5.66
N ALA A 397 -12.83 10.98 6.27
CA ALA A 397 -12.49 10.27 7.48
C ALA A 397 -13.43 10.64 8.65
N LYS A 398 -14.26 11.69 8.59
CA LYS A 398 -15.33 11.87 9.60
C LYS A 398 -16.44 10.82 9.50
N ARG A 399 -16.79 10.39 8.28
CA ARG A 399 -17.84 9.41 8.00
C ARG A 399 -17.32 7.97 8.16
N ASP A 400 -16.09 7.72 7.70
CA ASP A 400 -15.42 6.44 7.93
C ASP A 400 -15.02 6.27 9.40
N ILE A 401 -14.66 7.31 10.15
CA ILE A 401 -14.37 7.22 11.59
C ILE A 401 -15.63 6.95 12.42
N ALA A 402 -16.80 7.46 12.00
CA ALA A 402 -18.06 7.13 12.66
C ALA A 402 -18.43 5.64 12.52
N VAL A 403 -17.98 4.97 11.44
CA VAL A 403 -18.13 3.53 11.21
C VAL A 403 -16.93 2.74 11.78
N ALA A 404 -15.72 3.31 11.76
CA ALA A 404 -14.48 2.74 12.30
C ALA A 404 -14.43 2.74 13.83
N LYS A 405 -15.29 3.54 14.48
CA LYS A 405 -15.37 3.77 15.93
C LYS A 405 -15.50 2.52 16.81
N LEU A 406 -15.64 1.32 16.24
CA LEU A 406 -15.68 0.08 17.01
C LEU A 406 -14.75 -1.05 16.51
N TRP A 407 -14.17 -1.02 15.27
CA TRP A 407 -13.59 -2.27 14.71
C TRP A 407 -12.35 -2.15 13.77
N LYS A 408 -12.29 -1.20 12.82
CA LYS A 408 -11.16 -1.05 11.85
C LYS A 408 -10.39 0.22 12.16
N GLY A 409 -9.05 0.21 12.22
CA GLY A 409 -8.30 1.40 12.60
C GLY A 409 -6.82 1.18 12.88
N THR A 410 -6.10 2.24 13.22
CA THR A 410 -4.72 2.19 13.71
C THR A 410 -4.61 2.96 15.03
N VAL A 411 -4.02 2.30 16.01
CA VAL A 411 -3.61 2.92 17.28
C VAL A 411 -2.11 3.16 17.17
N ASP A 412 -1.71 4.42 17.27
CA ASP A 412 -0.31 4.82 17.37
C ASP A 412 0.08 4.99 18.83
N PHE A 413 1.31 4.63 19.15
CA PHE A 413 1.94 4.78 20.44
C PHE A 413 3.07 5.78 20.25
N GLU A 414 3.10 6.81 21.09
CA GLU A 414 3.98 7.96 20.95
C GLU A 414 4.79 8.14 22.22
N ALA A 415 6.11 8.31 22.09
CA ALA A 415 7.02 8.55 23.19
C ALA A 415 7.40 10.03 23.26
N TYR A 416 7.51 10.56 24.46
CA TYR A 416 8.04 11.90 24.67
C TYR A 416 9.56 11.91 24.40
N LEU A 417 10.04 12.93 23.68
CA LEU A 417 11.45 13.13 23.38
C LEU A 417 11.89 14.48 23.97
N PRO A 418 12.62 14.49 25.10
CA PRO A 418 12.93 15.73 25.83
C PRO A 418 13.66 16.79 25.01
N TYR A 419 14.57 16.34 24.14
CA TYR A 419 15.38 17.22 23.28
C TYR A 419 14.56 17.95 22.20
N ARG A 420 13.31 17.54 21.96
CA ARG A 420 12.41 18.23 21.04
C ARG A 420 11.67 19.39 21.70
N GLY A 421 11.73 19.54 23.02
CA GLY A 421 11.16 20.65 23.78
C GLY A 421 10.06 20.23 24.75
N SER A 422 9.17 21.16 25.13
CA SER A 422 8.08 20.94 26.10
C SER A 422 7.07 19.87 25.64
N ARG A 423 6.32 19.29 26.57
CA ARG A 423 5.35 18.21 26.32
C ARG A 423 4.11 18.69 25.56
N GLU A 424 3.81 19.97 25.72
CA GLU A 424 2.62 20.66 25.23
C GLU A 424 2.84 21.26 23.83
N GLU A 425 4.07 21.70 23.52
CA GLU A 425 4.35 22.46 22.29
C GLU A 425 5.02 21.62 21.20
N ASN A 426 5.57 20.44 21.53
CA ASN A 426 6.37 19.66 20.59
C ASN A 426 5.79 18.29 20.23
N GLN A 427 6.21 17.81 19.07
CA GLN A 427 5.72 16.54 18.52
C GLN A 427 6.41 15.35 19.20
N TRP A 428 5.58 14.54 19.86
CA TRP A 428 5.94 13.22 20.35
C TRP A 428 6.29 12.30 19.17
N LEU A 429 7.15 11.31 19.39
CA LEU A 429 7.56 10.37 18.34
C LEU A 429 6.64 9.15 18.36
N GLU A 430 5.87 8.92 17.29
CA GLU A 430 5.27 7.60 17.05
C GLU A 430 6.39 6.56 17.00
N PHE A 431 6.34 5.54 17.84
CA PHE A 431 7.39 4.52 17.94
C PHE A 431 6.86 3.10 17.87
N GLN A 432 5.53 2.94 17.90
CA GLN A 432 4.86 1.66 17.77
C GLN A 432 3.44 1.91 17.21
N ASN A 433 2.92 0.96 16.45
CA ASN A 433 1.53 0.96 15.99
C ASN A 433 0.86 -0.41 16.14
N LEU A 434 -0.46 -0.42 16.09
CA LEU A 434 -1.30 -1.62 15.99
C LEU A 434 -2.52 -1.32 15.12
N SER A 435 -2.75 -2.14 14.10
CA SER A 435 -3.82 -1.92 13.13
C SER A 435 -4.70 -3.14 12.92
N ILE A 436 -6.01 -2.91 12.85
CA ILE A 436 -6.97 -3.85 12.26
C ILE A 436 -7.41 -3.26 10.92
N VAL A 437 -7.13 -3.98 9.84
CA VAL A 437 -7.35 -3.50 8.47
C VAL A 437 -8.63 -4.08 7.84
N GLY A 438 -9.38 -4.85 8.62
CA GLY A 438 -10.54 -5.58 8.16
C GLY A 438 -10.18 -6.62 7.12
N ASP A 439 -11.03 -6.72 6.10
CA ASP A 439 -10.91 -7.66 4.99
C ASP A 439 -10.02 -7.15 3.84
N LYS A 440 -9.40 -5.96 3.95
CA LYS A 440 -8.63 -5.34 2.85
C LYS A 440 -7.63 -6.31 2.22
N TYR A 441 -6.78 -6.93 3.03
CA TYR A 441 -5.76 -7.85 2.53
C TYR A 441 -6.28 -9.27 2.28
N THR A 442 -7.24 -9.76 3.08
CA THR A 442 -7.83 -11.10 2.85
C THR A 442 -8.61 -11.12 1.54
N SER A 443 -9.37 -10.06 1.22
CA SER A 443 -10.06 -9.88 -0.06
C SER A 443 -9.07 -9.69 -1.22
N ALA A 444 -8.04 -8.84 -1.08
CA ALA A 444 -7.06 -8.57 -2.14
C ALA A 444 -6.27 -9.82 -2.58
N PHE A 445 -6.05 -10.76 -1.65
CA PHE A 445 -5.34 -12.02 -1.92
C PHE A 445 -6.25 -13.24 -1.91
N ASN A 446 -7.58 -13.06 -1.87
CA ASN A 446 -8.56 -14.15 -1.88
C ASN A 446 -8.26 -15.23 -0.81
N ILE A 447 -7.89 -14.79 0.39
CA ILE A 447 -7.64 -15.63 1.56
C ILE A 447 -8.99 -15.90 2.24
N LYS A 448 -9.32 -17.18 2.44
CA LYS A 448 -10.63 -17.60 2.93
C LYS A 448 -10.51 -18.41 4.22
N THR A 449 -11.65 -18.63 4.85
CA THR A 449 -11.85 -19.67 5.87
C THR A 449 -12.99 -20.59 5.45
N GLN A 450 -13.22 -21.67 6.18
CA GLN A 450 -14.32 -22.60 5.93
C GLN A 450 -15.68 -21.96 6.22
N ARG A 451 -15.76 -21.10 7.24
CA ARG A 451 -17.01 -20.43 7.66
C ARG A 451 -16.80 -18.96 8.00
N GLY A 452 -17.66 -18.10 7.46
CA GLY A 452 -17.66 -16.66 7.79
C GLY A 452 -16.61 -15.85 7.02
N GLU A 453 -16.42 -14.62 7.46
CA GLU A 453 -15.45 -13.69 6.89
C GLU A 453 -14.13 -13.70 7.67
N LEU A 454 -13.03 -13.41 6.98
CA LEU A 454 -11.72 -13.20 7.60
C LEU A 454 -11.33 -11.74 7.55
N TRP A 455 -10.93 -11.23 8.70
CA TRP A 455 -10.23 -9.97 8.82
C TRP A 455 -8.76 -10.21 9.12
N SER A 456 -7.97 -9.15 9.01
CA SER A 456 -6.57 -9.17 9.39
C SER A 456 -6.15 -7.89 10.07
N GLY A 457 -4.99 -7.96 10.72
CA GLY A 457 -4.30 -6.83 11.28
C GLY A 457 -2.81 -7.08 11.39
N CYS A 458 -2.09 -6.03 11.75
CA CYS A 458 -0.65 -6.08 11.90
C CYS A 458 -0.17 -5.13 13.00
N THR A 459 1.03 -5.39 13.50
CA THR A 459 1.75 -4.50 14.40
C THR A 459 3.23 -4.58 14.07
N GLY A 460 3.82 -3.43 13.76
CA GLY A 460 5.21 -3.32 13.33
C GLY A 460 6.08 -2.71 14.41
N ILE A 461 7.06 -3.45 14.91
CA ILE A 461 7.95 -3.03 15.99
C ILE A 461 9.23 -2.44 15.39
N GLY A 462 9.33 -1.12 15.31
CA GLY A 462 10.49 -0.41 14.76
C GLY A 462 11.60 -0.26 15.80
N LEU A 463 12.71 -0.98 15.61
CA LEU A 463 13.77 -1.09 16.62
C LEU A 463 14.52 0.23 16.85
N GLU A 464 14.77 1.00 15.79
CA GLU A 464 15.42 2.30 15.90
C GLU A 464 14.59 3.29 16.70
N ARG A 465 13.27 3.27 16.52
CA ARG A 465 12.36 4.18 17.24
C ARG A 465 12.19 3.78 18.70
N TRP A 466 12.13 2.48 19.00
CA TRP A 466 12.21 1.99 20.39
C TRP A 466 13.52 2.42 21.06
N LEU A 467 14.65 2.28 20.35
CA LEU A 467 15.95 2.70 20.84
C LEU A 467 16.02 4.21 21.11
N VAL A 468 15.52 5.03 20.18
CA VAL A 468 15.47 6.49 20.37
C VAL A 468 14.58 6.87 21.53
N ALA A 469 13.37 6.29 21.63
CA ALA A 469 12.46 6.57 22.74
C ALA A 469 13.13 6.28 24.09
N PHE A 470 13.81 5.13 24.20
CA PHE A 470 14.54 4.74 25.40
C PHE A 470 15.71 5.68 25.71
N LEU A 471 16.63 5.89 24.77
CA LEU A 471 17.83 6.70 25.01
C LEU A 471 17.52 8.19 25.18
N ALA A 472 16.48 8.71 24.54
CA ALA A 472 16.05 10.09 24.73
C ALA A 472 15.58 10.37 26.16
N GLN A 473 15.05 9.38 26.87
CA GLN A 473 14.53 9.54 28.22
C GLN A 473 15.54 9.09 29.30
N HIS A 474 16.28 8.00 29.07
CA HIS A 474 17.20 7.41 30.05
C HIS A 474 18.68 7.74 29.81
N GLY A 475 19.05 8.22 28.63
CA GLY A 475 20.43 8.52 28.27
C GLY A 475 21.31 7.27 28.15
N PHE A 476 22.63 7.48 28.27
CA PHE A 476 23.67 6.50 27.94
C PHE A 476 24.38 5.93 29.17
N ASN A 477 23.97 6.31 30.38
CA ASN A 477 24.55 5.79 31.61
C ASN A 477 23.81 4.51 32.03
N TYR A 478 24.51 3.38 32.01
CA TYR A 478 23.94 2.08 32.37
C TYR A 478 23.28 2.09 33.76
N ASP A 479 23.90 2.75 34.73
CA ASP A 479 23.41 2.73 36.12
C ASP A 479 22.04 3.40 36.26
N ASP A 480 21.72 4.32 35.35
CA ASP A 480 20.45 5.05 35.31
C ASP A 480 19.32 4.28 34.61
N TRP A 481 19.62 3.15 33.95
CA TRP A 481 18.61 2.38 33.22
C TRP A 481 17.67 1.60 34.14
N PRO A 482 16.43 1.28 33.69
CA PRO A 482 15.48 0.50 34.48
C PRO A 482 16.00 -0.89 34.85
N GLU A 483 15.71 -1.36 36.07
CA GLU A 483 16.20 -2.66 36.56
C GLU A 483 15.71 -3.85 35.73
N LYS A 484 14.49 -3.78 35.17
CA LYS A 484 14.00 -4.83 34.27
C LYS A 484 14.73 -4.80 32.92
N PHE A 485 15.10 -3.62 32.40
CA PHE A 485 15.91 -3.49 31.18
C PHE A 485 17.32 -4.07 31.35
N LYS A 486 17.95 -3.84 32.51
CA LYS A 486 19.29 -4.38 32.83
C LYS A 486 19.38 -5.90 32.81
N LYS A 487 18.26 -6.64 32.79
CA LYS A 487 18.26 -8.11 32.63
C LYS A 487 18.67 -8.57 31.23
N TYR A 488 18.57 -7.70 30.23
CA TYR A 488 18.85 -8.04 28.82
C TYR A 488 20.24 -7.63 28.37
N ILE A 489 20.99 -6.89 29.20
CA ILE A 489 22.28 -6.32 28.83
C ILE A 489 23.18 -6.19 30.05
N LYS A 490 24.46 -6.53 29.92
CA LYS A 490 25.44 -6.33 31.00
C LYS A 490 26.21 -5.03 30.81
N LYS A 491 26.62 -4.42 31.93
CA LYS A 491 27.35 -3.15 31.93
C LYS A 491 28.59 -3.20 31.05
N GLU A 492 29.38 -4.26 31.17
CA GLU A 492 30.65 -4.43 30.46
C GLU A 492 30.48 -4.53 28.93
N GLU A 493 29.28 -4.88 28.45
CA GLU A 493 28.99 -4.94 27.02
C GLU A 493 28.76 -3.55 26.42
N THR A 494 28.27 -2.60 27.22
CA THR A 494 28.05 -1.20 26.78
C THR A 494 29.35 -0.42 26.61
N GLU A 495 30.45 -0.88 27.20
CA GLU A 495 31.75 -0.21 27.20
C GLU A 495 32.70 -0.69 26.07
N LYS A 496 32.37 -1.79 25.39
CA LYS A 496 33.22 -2.45 24.38
C LYS A 496 33.09 -1.85 22.97
N GLY A 497 33.50 -0.59 22.84
CA GLY A 497 33.55 0.11 21.55
C GLY A 497 34.79 -0.14 20.71
N ILE A 498 34.68 0.14 19.41
CA ILE A 498 35.85 0.32 18.54
C ILE A 498 36.43 1.71 18.83
N LYS A 499 37.71 1.77 19.19
CA LYS A 499 38.44 3.02 19.39
C LYS A 499 39.22 3.36 18.13
N PHE A 500 39.10 4.61 17.68
CA PHE A 500 39.88 5.16 16.59
C PHE A 500 40.91 6.16 17.17
N LEU A 501 42.11 6.19 16.58
CA LEU A 501 43.20 7.10 16.99
C LEU A 501 43.02 8.49 16.38
#